data_AF-A0A3E0MQJ0-F1
#
_entry.id   AF-A0A3E0MQJ0-F1
#
_cell.length_a   1.000
_cell.length_b   1.000
_cell.length_c   1.000
_cell.angle_alpha   90.00
_cell.angle_beta   90.00
_cell.angle_gamma   90.00
#
_symmetry.space_group_name_H-M   'P 1'
#
loop_
_entity.id
_entity.type
_entity.pdbx_description
1 polymer ?
#
loop_
_entity_poly.entity_id
_entity_poly.type
_entity_poly.pdbx_seq_one_letter_code
_entity_poly.pdbx_strand_id
1 'polypeptide(L)'
;MLKNWELKDRTYMLTGGMSPLTYKIRSRNILWFDEEKGYNRELRYAKNQKTLFRDEQDEYARLEHIIFENGVLTVPRTNPVLQQLLSYYHPEKNSIWVEIDPVKEAKDDVEMIEIEIEAMRLVQELEIEHLEAILRTEIGSDVNKMSSKEIKRDCYLFAKNDPELFIEIANDEDIKLRNLANRSVEAGLVSLVDDNSTFKWASNGKKILTVPFDEHPYTAFAKYLKTDEGVDVMKAITKKLS
;
A
#
# COMPACT_ATOMS: atom_id res chain seq x y z
N MET A 1 30.37 -15.99 14.17
CA MET A 1 28.99 -16.23 14.67
C MET A 1 28.17 -15.00 14.32
N LEU A 2 27.11 -15.15 13.53
CA LEU A 2 26.19 -14.06 13.19
C LEU A 2 25.63 -13.47 14.49
N LYS A 3 25.98 -12.21 14.79
CA LYS A 3 25.85 -11.61 16.13
C LYS A 3 24.42 -11.44 16.66
N ASN A 4 23.38 -11.71 15.85
CA ASN A 4 21.97 -11.46 16.20
C ASN A 4 21.02 -12.64 15.88
N TRP A 5 21.49 -13.88 15.85
CA TRP A 5 20.60 -15.01 15.55
C TRP A 5 19.69 -15.37 16.75
N GLU A 6 18.40 -15.13 16.61
CA GLU A 6 17.38 -15.51 17.60
C GLU A 6 17.07 -17.01 17.54
N LEU A 7 17.15 -17.68 18.70
CA LEU A 7 16.85 -19.09 18.88
C LEU A 7 15.34 -19.31 19.10
N LYS A 8 14.59 -19.38 18.00
CA LYS A 8 13.16 -19.70 17.96
C LYS A 8 12.86 -20.83 16.98
N ASP A 9 11.69 -21.45 17.11
CA ASP A 9 11.17 -22.36 16.10
C ASP A 9 10.82 -21.53 14.85
N ARG A 10 11.10 -22.07 13.67
CA ARG A 10 10.87 -21.36 12.39
C ARG A 10 10.11 -22.25 11.43
N THR A 11 9.15 -21.65 10.74
CA THR A 11 8.35 -22.34 9.73
C THR A 11 8.70 -21.77 8.37
N TYR A 12 8.94 -22.65 7.40
CA TYR A 12 9.22 -22.28 6.02
C TYR A 12 8.12 -22.87 5.13
N MET A 13 7.68 -22.13 4.13
CA MET A 13 6.61 -22.54 3.22
C MET A 13 7.05 -22.35 1.77
N LEU A 14 6.73 -23.33 0.92
CA LEU A 14 6.98 -23.24 -0.51
C LEU A 14 6.17 -22.11 -1.14
N THR A 15 6.78 -21.38 -2.07
CA THR A 15 6.14 -20.29 -2.81
C THR A 15 5.27 -20.83 -3.95
N GLY A 16 4.41 -19.96 -4.51
CA GLY A 16 3.61 -20.30 -5.70
C GLY A 16 2.44 -21.26 -5.47
N GLY A 17 1.94 -21.37 -4.22
CA GLY A 17 0.80 -22.22 -3.89
C GLY A 17 1.09 -23.73 -3.95
N MET A 18 2.37 -24.12 -3.95
CA MET A 18 2.78 -25.51 -4.03
C MET A 18 2.58 -26.22 -2.68
N SER A 19 1.68 -27.20 -2.66
CA SER A 19 1.48 -28.11 -1.50
C SER A 19 1.66 -29.59 -1.90
N PRO A 20 2.82 -29.98 -2.46
CA PRO A 20 3.10 -31.37 -2.76
C PRO A 20 3.21 -32.18 -1.46
N LEU A 21 2.85 -33.47 -1.52
CA LEU A 21 2.97 -34.38 -0.36
C LEU A 21 4.39 -34.37 0.23
N THR A 22 5.41 -34.41 -0.64
CA THR A 22 6.81 -34.21 -0.26
C THR A 22 7.53 -33.38 -1.32
N TYR A 23 8.39 -32.46 -0.90
CA TYR A 23 9.28 -31.69 -1.79
C TYR A 23 10.66 -31.59 -1.17
N LYS A 24 11.67 -32.04 -1.90
CA LYS A 24 13.04 -32.14 -1.40
C LYS A 24 13.90 -31.02 -1.98
N ILE A 25 14.54 -30.25 -1.12
CA ILE A 25 15.51 -29.24 -1.54
C ILE A 25 16.94 -29.78 -1.50
N ARG A 26 17.84 -29.05 -2.16
CA ARG A 26 19.27 -29.38 -2.16
C ARG A 26 19.85 -29.18 -0.77
N SER A 27 20.62 -30.17 -0.31
CA SER A 27 21.27 -30.14 1.01
C SER A 27 22.80 -30.21 0.93
N ARG A 28 23.38 -30.23 -0.28
CA ARG A 28 24.83 -30.32 -0.53
C ARG A 28 25.17 -29.78 -1.93
N ASN A 29 26.47 -29.65 -2.22
CA ASN A 29 27.00 -29.12 -3.48
C ASN A 29 26.46 -27.70 -3.77
N ILE A 30 26.25 -26.91 -2.72
CA ILE A 30 25.83 -25.52 -2.82
C ILE A 30 27.09 -24.69 -2.63
N LEU A 31 27.34 -23.75 -3.53
CA LEU A 31 28.45 -22.81 -3.41
C LEU A 31 27.93 -21.49 -2.87
N TRP A 32 28.62 -20.94 -1.88
CA TRP A 32 28.32 -19.64 -1.30
C TRP A 32 29.60 -18.81 -1.21
N PHE A 33 29.53 -17.56 -1.66
CA PHE A 33 30.68 -16.67 -1.66
C PHE A 33 30.87 -16.05 -0.28
N ASP A 34 32.01 -16.34 0.36
CA ASP A 34 32.36 -15.79 1.67
C ASP A 34 33.08 -14.47 1.48
N GLU A 35 32.38 -13.34 1.71
CA GLU A 35 32.93 -12.00 1.53
C GLU A 35 34.12 -11.71 2.47
N GLU A 36 34.15 -12.30 3.67
CA GLU A 36 35.24 -12.09 4.62
C GLU A 36 36.51 -12.81 4.16
N LYS A 37 36.37 -14.00 3.55
CA LYS A 37 37.50 -14.81 3.08
C LYS A 37 37.85 -14.61 1.61
N GLY A 38 36.96 -14.00 0.82
CA GLY A 38 37.16 -13.69 -0.59
C GLY A 38 37.11 -14.89 -1.54
N TYR A 39 36.51 -16.02 -1.15
CA TYR A 39 36.39 -17.21 -2.00
C TYR A 39 35.08 -17.98 -1.80
N ASN A 40 34.71 -18.81 -2.79
CA ASN A 40 33.52 -19.65 -2.72
C ASN A 40 33.74 -20.85 -1.80
N ARG A 41 32.83 -21.02 -0.84
CA ARG A 41 32.81 -22.14 0.10
C ARG A 41 31.67 -23.09 -0.24
N GLU A 42 31.94 -24.37 -0.09
CA GLU A 42 30.92 -25.39 -0.27
C GLU A 42 30.08 -25.53 1.01
N LEU A 43 28.77 -25.40 0.87
CA LEU A 43 27.79 -25.67 1.90
C LEU A 43 27.26 -27.10 1.78
N ARG A 44 27.13 -27.74 2.95
CA ARG A 44 26.66 -29.10 3.12
C ARG A 44 25.91 -29.22 4.43
N TYR A 45 24.63 -29.57 4.37
CA TYR A 45 23.83 -29.82 5.57
C TYR A 45 24.11 -31.23 6.11
N ALA A 46 24.58 -31.28 7.36
CA ALA A 46 24.76 -32.50 8.11
C ALA A 46 24.31 -32.28 9.56
N LYS A 47 23.39 -33.12 10.05
CA LYS A 47 22.70 -32.93 11.33
C LYS A 47 23.64 -32.91 12.54
N ASN A 48 24.72 -33.67 12.46
CA ASN A 48 25.68 -33.84 13.55
C ASN A 48 26.82 -32.80 13.52
N GLN A 49 26.81 -31.87 12.58
CA GLN A 49 27.86 -30.86 12.42
C GLN A 49 27.44 -29.53 13.01
N LYS A 50 28.41 -28.73 13.48
CA LYS A 50 28.18 -27.41 14.08
C LYS A 50 28.07 -26.27 13.06
N THR A 51 28.43 -26.54 11.81
CA THR A 51 28.59 -25.55 10.73
C THR A 51 28.09 -26.13 9.40
N LEU A 52 27.65 -25.28 8.49
CA LEU A 52 27.25 -25.66 7.14
C LEU A 52 28.43 -25.79 6.18
N PHE A 53 29.55 -25.15 6.50
CA PHE A 53 30.69 -25.07 5.61
C PHE A 53 31.50 -26.37 5.65
N ARG A 54 31.64 -27.01 4.49
CA ARG A 54 32.25 -28.35 4.37
C ARG A 54 33.70 -28.37 4.87
N ASP A 55 34.45 -27.29 4.68
CA ASP A 55 35.85 -27.14 5.12
C ASP A 55 36.02 -27.07 6.65
N GLU A 56 34.93 -26.83 7.39
CA GLU A 56 34.92 -26.76 8.86
C GLU A 56 34.22 -27.97 9.52
N GLN A 57 33.72 -28.92 8.72
CA GLN A 57 33.06 -30.12 9.22
C GLN A 57 34.07 -31.23 9.50
N ASP A 58 33.75 -32.10 10.47
CA ASP A 58 34.55 -33.30 10.70
C ASP A 58 34.34 -34.37 9.60
N GLU A 59 35.14 -35.42 9.64
CA GLU A 59 35.11 -36.52 8.67
C GLU A 59 33.83 -37.37 8.77
N TYR A 60 33.10 -37.33 9.88
CA TYR A 60 31.95 -38.18 10.19
C TYR A 60 30.61 -37.49 9.91
N ALA A 61 30.52 -36.67 8.87
CA ALA A 61 29.30 -35.94 8.52
C ALA A 61 28.14 -36.85 8.09
N ARG A 62 27.01 -36.78 8.81
CA ARG A 62 25.76 -37.48 8.49
C ARG A 62 24.83 -36.55 7.72
N LEU A 63 24.78 -36.73 6.41
CA LEU A 63 23.90 -35.98 5.53
C LEU A 63 22.44 -36.30 5.80
N GLU A 64 21.61 -35.27 5.86
CA GLU A 64 20.17 -35.40 6.01
C GLU A 64 19.48 -34.71 4.81
N HIS A 65 18.29 -35.22 4.47
CA HIS A 65 17.45 -34.61 3.46
C HIS A 65 16.58 -33.55 4.10
N ILE A 66 16.42 -32.44 3.39
CA ILE A 66 15.54 -31.35 3.81
C ILE A 66 14.28 -31.49 2.96
N ILE A 67 13.17 -31.82 3.62
CA ILE A 67 11.91 -32.20 2.99
C ILE A 67 10.82 -31.29 3.52
N PHE A 68 10.10 -30.62 2.62
CA PHE A 68 8.85 -29.95 2.91
C PHE A 68 7.74 -30.97 2.77
N GLU A 69 6.87 -31.06 3.76
CA GLU A 69 5.70 -31.93 3.76
C GLU A 69 4.45 -31.07 3.60
N ASN A 70 3.60 -31.40 2.62
CA ASN A 70 2.43 -30.58 2.26
C ASN A 70 2.78 -29.10 2.00
N GLY A 71 3.99 -28.83 1.49
CA GLY A 71 4.48 -27.48 1.22
C GLY A 71 5.07 -26.74 2.42
N VAL A 72 5.13 -27.34 3.62
CA VAL A 72 5.61 -26.70 4.85
C VAL A 72 6.79 -27.48 5.45
N LEU A 73 7.74 -26.76 6.02
CA LEU A 73 8.84 -27.30 6.83
C LEU A 73 8.98 -26.52 8.12
N THR A 74 8.70 -27.16 9.24
CA THR A 74 8.93 -26.59 10.58
C THR A 74 10.27 -27.07 11.13
N VAL A 75 11.15 -26.13 11.46
CA VAL A 75 12.48 -26.41 11.99
C VAL A 75 12.57 -25.92 13.44
N PRO A 76 12.79 -26.84 14.40
CA PRO A 76 12.86 -26.46 15.81
C PRO A 76 14.11 -25.64 16.11
N ARG A 77 14.05 -24.82 17.16
CA ARG A 77 15.16 -23.98 17.67
C ARG A 77 16.43 -24.77 17.99
N THR A 78 16.30 -26.08 18.22
CA THR A 78 17.40 -27.01 18.49
C THR A 78 18.22 -27.36 17.26
N ASN A 79 17.78 -26.98 16.05
CA ASN A 79 18.49 -27.20 14.80
C ASN A 79 18.88 -25.88 14.12
N PRO A 80 19.72 -25.05 14.76
CA PRO A 80 20.07 -23.72 14.25
C PRO A 80 20.84 -23.77 12.93
N VAL A 81 21.56 -24.86 12.67
CA VAL A 81 22.34 -25.06 11.44
C VAL A 81 21.41 -25.17 10.22
N LEU A 82 20.32 -25.94 10.32
CA LEU A 82 19.33 -26.02 9.25
C LEU A 82 18.60 -24.68 9.05
N GLN A 83 18.23 -24.01 10.14
CA GLN A 83 17.57 -22.73 10.03
C GLN A 83 18.47 -21.67 9.37
N GLN A 84 19.76 -21.62 9.70
CA GLN A 84 20.72 -20.72 9.05
C GLN A 84 20.84 -21.00 7.55
N LEU A 85 20.83 -22.28 7.15
CA LEU A 85 20.85 -22.65 5.74
C LEU A 85 19.63 -22.06 5.04
N LEU A 86 18.43 -22.32 5.58
CA LEU A 86 17.16 -21.92 4.98
C LEU A 86 16.92 -20.41 5.00
N SER A 87 17.38 -19.72 6.04
CA SER A 87 17.13 -18.28 6.24
C SER A 87 18.23 -17.37 5.69
N TYR A 88 19.43 -17.85 5.40
CA TYR A 88 20.51 -16.97 4.89
C TYR A 88 21.26 -17.53 3.69
N TYR A 89 21.70 -18.79 3.79
CA TYR A 89 22.76 -19.26 2.90
C TYR A 89 22.27 -19.95 1.64
N HIS A 90 21.06 -20.51 1.65
CA HIS A 90 20.58 -21.29 0.52
C HIS A 90 20.22 -20.38 -0.67
N PRO A 91 20.75 -20.65 -1.88
CA PRO A 91 20.56 -19.79 -3.05
C PRO A 91 19.11 -19.73 -3.53
N GLU A 92 18.33 -20.76 -3.27
CA GLU A 92 16.90 -20.84 -3.63
C GLU A 92 15.96 -20.19 -2.61
N LYS A 93 16.49 -19.63 -1.51
CA LYS A 93 15.71 -18.86 -0.52
C LYS A 93 14.96 -17.72 -1.24
N ASN A 94 13.73 -17.45 -0.83
CA ASN A 94 12.80 -16.46 -1.39
C ASN A 94 12.35 -16.75 -2.84
N SER A 95 12.98 -17.68 -3.54
CA SER A 95 12.55 -18.15 -4.85
C SER A 95 11.63 -19.36 -4.72
N ILE A 96 12.04 -20.38 -3.97
CA ILE A 96 11.30 -21.65 -3.81
C ILE A 96 10.53 -21.71 -2.49
N TRP A 97 11.01 -21.04 -1.44
CA TRP A 97 10.32 -20.94 -0.15
C TRP A 97 10.54 -19.60 0.51
N VAL A 98 9.67 -19.28 1.46
CA VAL A 98 9.78 -18.13 2.36
C VAL A 98 9.69 -18.58 3.80
N GLU A 99 10.30 -17.82 4.71
CA GLU A 99 10.12 -18.00 6.16
C GLU A 99 8.83 -17.29 6.57
N ILE A 100 7.93 -18.00 7.25
CA ILE A 100 6.71 -17.45 7.83
C ILE A 100 7.05 -16.92 9.21
N ASP A 101 6.87 -15.62 9.41
CA ASP A 101 6.93 -15.00 10.74
C ASP A 101 5.51 -14.54 11.14
N PRO A 102 4.78 -15.33 11.95
CA PRO A 102 3.39 -15.03 12.30
C PRO A 102 3.26 -13.74 13.11
N VAL A 103 4.33 -13.31 13.80
CA VAL A 103 4.33 -12.03 14.52
C VAL A 103 4.41 -10.87 13.56
N LYS A 104 5.18 -11.01 12.47
CA LYS A 104 5.26 -9.99 11.44
C LYS A 104 3.95 -9.89 10.66
N GLU A 105 3.41 -11.02 10.20
CA GLU A 105 2.11 -11.05 9.50
C GLU A 105 1.00 -10.44 10.36
N ALA A 106 0.91 -10.81 11.64
CA ALA A 106 -0.09 -10.22 12.53
C ALA A 106 0.09 -8.72 12.77
N LYS A 107 1.32 -8.19 12.71
CA LYS A 107 1.55 -6.73 12.79
C LYS A 107 1.09 -6.03 11.52
N ASP A 108 1.44 -6.59 10.37
CA ASP A 108 1.03 -6.06 9.07
C ASP A 108 -0.51 -6.08 8.95
N ASP A 109 -1.17 -7.13 9.44
CA ASP A 109 -2.64 -7.24 9.52
C ASP A 109 -3.26 -6.19 10.45
N VAL A 110 -2.69 -5.98 11.65
CA VAL A 110 -3.17 -4.98 12.61
C VAL A 110 -3.04 -3.57 12.03
N GLU A 111 -1.92 -3.27 11.37
CA GLU A 111 -1.70 -1.97 10.72
C GLU A 111 -2.75 -1.72 9.63
N MET A 112 -3.04 -2.71 8.78
CA MET A 112 -4.12 -2.60 7.78
C MET A 112 -5.49 -2.35 8.43
N ILE A 113 -5.80 -3.05 9.53
CA ILE A 113 -7.05 -2.85 10.27
C ILE A 113 -7.11 -1.45 10.87
N GLU A 114 -6.01 -0.94 11.42
CA GLU A 114 -5.95 0.42 11.98
C GLU A 114 -6.18 1.49 10.90
N ILE A 115 -5.61 1.31 9.71
CA ILE A 115 -5.83 2.20 8.56
C ILE A 115 -7.30 2.14 8.10
N GLU A 116 -7.91 0.95 8.01
CA GLU A 116 -9.34 0.79 7.68
C GLU A 116 -10.24 1.50 8.71
N ILE A 117 -9.97 1.33 10.00
CA ILE A 117 -10.71 1.98 11.08
C ILE A 117 -10.59 3.51 10.98
N GLU A 118 -9.39 4.03 10.70
CA GLU A 118 -9.17 5.46 10.55
C GLU A 118 -9.96 6.03 9.36
N ALA A 119 -9.91 5.36 8.21
CA ALA A 119 -10.69 5.75 7.04
C ALA A 119 -12.20 5.78 7.35
N MET A 120 -12.73 4.75 8.03
CA MET A 120 -14.14 4.71 8.44
C MET A 120 -14.49 5.80 9.46
N ARG A 121 -13.57 6.15 10.36
CA ARG A 121 -13.75 7.25 11.31
C ARG A 121 -13.85 8.59 10.58
N LEU A 122 -13.03 8.83 9.55
CA LEU A 122 -13.14 10.02 8.71
C LEU A 122 -14.52 10.10 8.05
N VAL A 123 -15.09 9.00 7.55
CA VAL A 123 -16.47 8.99 7.02
C VAL A 123 -17.51 9.44 8.06
N GLN A 124 -17.28 9.17 9.33
CA GLN A 124 -18.17 9.59 10.41
C GLN A 124 -18.04 11.08 10.73
N GLU A 125 -16.80 11.58 10.75
CA GLU A 125 -16.46 12.94 11.19
C GLU A 125 -16.68 13.99 10.10
N LEU A 126 -16.48 13.62 8.84
CA LEU A 126 -16.62 14.54 7.71
C LEU A 126 -18.08 14.90 7.43
N GLU A 127 -18.29 16.18 7.07
CA GLU A 127 -19.58 16.69 6.63
C GLU A 127 -19.97 16.14 5.25
N ILE A 128 -21.27 16.08 4.97
CA ILE A 128 -21.80 15.50 3.72
C ILE A 128 -21.24 16.18 2.47
N GLU A 129 -21.03 17.50 2.50
CA GLU A 129 -20.43 18.23 1.37
C GLU A 129 -18.96 17.83 1.12
N HIS A 130 -18.22 17.47 2.16
CA HIS A 130 -16.87 16.92 2.01
C HIS A 130 -16.95 15.50 1.42
N LEU A 131 -17.82 14.64 1.95
CA LEU A 131 -18.00 13.29 1.45
C LEU A 131 -18.46 13.26 -0.02
N GLU A 132 -19.31 14.20 -0.43
CA GLU A 132 -19.69 14.41 -1.82
C GLU A 132 -18.48 14.77 -2.68
N ALA A 133 -17.61 15.66 -2.20
CA ALA A 133 -16.39 16.05 -2.89
C ALA A 133 -15.44 14.85 -3.10
N ILE A 134 -15.32 13.98 -2.10
CA ILE A 134 -14.55 12.74 -2.19
C ILE A 134 -15.16 11.81 -3.26
N LEU A 135 -16.44 11.48 -3.16
CA LEU A 135 -17.08 10.57 -4.13
C LEU A 135 -17.08 11.12 -5.56
N ARG A 136 -17.09 12.44 -5.74
CA ARG A 136 -16.99 13.04 -7.07
C ARG A 136 -15.69 12.67 -7.77
N THR A 137 -14.60 12.39 -7.04
CA THR A 137 -13.35 11.93 -7.64
C THR A 137 -13.47 10.52 -8.23
N GLU A 138 -14.33 9.69 -7.66
CA GLU A 138 -14.57 8.30 -8.07
C GLU A 138 -15.64 8.16 -9.16
N ILE A 139 -16.82 8.77 -8.95
CA ILE A 139 -18.01 8.58 -9.79
C ILE A 139 -18.43 9.84 -10.58
N GLY A 140 -17.66 10.93 -10.46
CA GLY A 140 -17.92 12.16 -11.20
C GLY A 140 -19.22 12.86 -10.84
N SER A 141 -19.86 13.49 -11.84
CA SER A 141 -21.05 14.34 -11.67
C SER A 141 -22.32 13.60 -11.24
N ASP A 142 -22.34 12.27 -11.30
CA ASP A 142 -23.51 11.47 -10.89
C ASP A 142 -23.77 11.54 -9.38
N VAL A 143 -22.77 11.93 -8.58
CA VAL A 143 -22.90 12.17 -7.15
C VAL A 143 -24.01 13.17 -6.80
N ASN A 144 -24.28 14.15 -7.68
CA ASN A 144 -25.32 15.16 -7.50
C ASN A 144 -26.74 14.60 -7.39
N LYS A 145 -26.96 13.38 -7.90
CA LYS A 145 -28.27 12.73 -7.89
C LYS A 145 -28.47 11.87 -6.64
N MET A 146 -27.44 11.70 -5.83
CA MET A 146 -27.45 10.82 -4.68
C MET A 146 -27.99 11.53 -3.43
N SER A 147 -28.73 10.78 -2.62
CA SER A 147 -29.11 11.24 -1.29
C SER A 147 -27.90 11.24 -0.33
N SER A 148 -27.97 12.04 0.74
CA SER A 148 -26.93 12.06 1.78
C SER A 148 -26.66 10.68 2.40
N LYS A 149 -27.66 9.80 2.43
CA LYS A 149 -27.51 8.42 2.91
C LYS A 149 -26.74 7.55 1.93
N GLU A 150 -26.97 7.73 0.63
CA GLU A 150 -26.23 7.01 -0.42
C GLU A 150 -24.78 7.48 -0.47
N ILE A 151 -24.53 8.80 -0.39
CA ILE A 151 -23.18 9.37 -0.29
C ILE A 151 -22.45 8.75 0.91
N LYS A 152 -23.06 8.76 2.09
CA LYS A 152 -22.41 8.22 3.29
C LYS A 152 -22.16 6.72 3.18
N ARG A 153 -23.10 5.95 2.63
CA ARG A 153 -22.93 4.51 2.37
C ARG A 153 -21.76 4.26 1.43
N ASP A 154 -21.69 4.98 0.33
CA ASP A 154 -20.67 4.73 -0.70
C ASP A 154 -19.29 5.19 -0.25
N CYS A 155 -19.19 6.25 0.57
CA CYS A 155 -17.94 6.60 1.25
C CYS A 155 -17.48 5.51 2.22
N TYR A 156 -18.38 4.85 2.96
CA TYR A 156 -17.98 3.71 3.79
C TYR A 156 -17.47 2.53 2.97
N LEU A 157 -18.09 2.27 1.82
CA LEU A 157 -17.62 1.23 0.91
C LEU A 157 -16.26 1.57 0.33
N PHE A 158 -16.03 2.84 -0.03
CA PHE A 158 -14.75 3.32 -0.52
C PHE A 158 -13.67 3.22 0.57
N ALA A 159 -13.92 3.78 1.75
CA ALA A 159 -13.03 3.71 2.91
C ALA A 159 -12.70 2.26 3.31
N LYS A 160 -13.59 1.31 3.06
CA LYS A 160 -13.34 -0.12 3.31
C LYS A 160 -12.47 -0.76 2.22
N ASN A 161 -12.75 -0.46 0.96
CA ASN A 161 -12.11 -1.13 -0.17
C ASN A 161 -10.72 -0.57 -0.47
N ASP A 162 -10.51 0.73 -0.22
CA ASP A 162 -9.25 1.42 -0.44
C ASP A 162 -9.06 2.52 0.63
N PRO A 163 -8.68 2.12 1.87
CA PRO A 163 -8.65 3.03 3.01
C PRO A 163 -7.55 4.08 2.89
N GLU A 164 -6.39 3.73 2.32
CA GLU A 164 -5.26 4.66 2.14
C GLU A 164 -5.63 5.78 1.17
N LEU A 165 -6.19 5.43 0.00
CA LEU A 165 -6.64 6.41 -0.98
C LEU A 165 -7.77 7.29 -0.40
N PHE A 166 -8.70 6.70 0.34
CA PHE A 166 -9.76 7.46 0.99
C PHE A 166 -9.19 8.50 1.96
N ILE A 167 -8.23 8.11 2.81
CA ILE A 167 -7.55 9.00 3.76
C ILE A 167 -6.79 10.11 3.01
N GLU A 168 -6.08 9.77 1.94
CA GLU A 168 -5.35 10.75 1.12
C GLU A 168 -6.29 11.83 0.57
N ILE A 169 -7.39 11.40 -0.06
CA ILE A 169 -8.37 12.29 -0.67
C ILE A 169 -9.12 13.10 0.40
N ALA A 170 -9.46 12.49 1.54
CA ALA A 170 -10.13 13.15 2.66
C ALA A 170 -9.29 14.25 3.32
N ASN A 171 -7.96 14.11 3.29
CA ASN A 171 -7.03 15.09 3.84
C ASN A 171 -6.60 16.17 2.83
N ASP A 172 -7.08 16.11 1.60
CA ASP A 172 -6.81 17.13 0.58
C ASP A 172 -7.57 18.43 0.91
N GLU A 173 -6.84 19.43 1.40
CA GLU A 173 -7.39 20.73 1.80
C GLU A 173 -8.15 21.46 0.68
N ASP A 174 -7.83 21.15 -0.59
CA ASP A 174 -8.41 21.81 -1.76
C ASP A 174 -9.63 21.09 -2.33
N ILE A 175 -9.93 19.87 -1.87
CA ILE A 175 -11.01 19.06 -2.47
C ILE A 175 -12.37 19.76 -2.39
N LYS A 176 -12.66 20.42 -1.26
CA LYS A 176 -13.89 21.21 -1.09
C LYS A 176 -13.97 22.37 -2.07
N LEU A 177 -12.85 23.09 -2.28
CA LEU A 177 -12.80 24.24 -3.18
C LEU A 177 -12.93 23.81 -4.64
N ARG A 178 -12.31 22.69 -5.02
CA ARG A 178 -12.47 22.09 -6.36
C ARG A 178 -13.92 21.65 -6.59
N ASN A 179 -14.54 21.02 -5.59
CA ASN A 179 -15.95 20.62 -5.67
C ASN A 179 -16.87 21.84 -5.79
N LEU A 180 -16.63 22.90 -5.02
CA LEU A 180 -17.39 24.15 -5.12
C LEU A 180 -17.28 24.77 -6.52
N ALA A 181 -16.07 24.82 -7.07
CA ALA A 181 -15.82 25.31 -8.42
C ALA A 181 -16.60 24.47 -9.47
N ASN A 182 -16.56 23.15 -9.35
CA ASN A 182 -17.28 22.24 -10.24
C ASN A 182 -18.81 22.45 -10.15
N ARG A 183 -19.37 22.43 -8.93
CA ARG A 183 -20.80 22.69 -8.68
C ARG A 183 -21.26 24.05 -9.22
N SER A 184 -20.41 25.08 -9.17
CA SER A 184 -20.73 26.39 -9.72
C SER A 184 -20.90 26.38 -11.25
N VAL A 185 -20.16 25.51 -11.95
CA VAL A 185 -20.28 25.32 -13.39
C VAL A 185 -21.52 24.50 -13.72
N GLU A 186 -21.75 23.40 -13.01
CA GLU A 186 -22.93 22.55 -13.21
C GLU A 186 -24.25 23.29 -12.95
N ALA A 187 -24.27 24.16 -11.95
CA ALA A 187 -25.42 25.02 -11.65
C ALA A 187 -25.58 26.18 -12.65
N GLY A 188 -24.68 26.34 -13.63
CA GLY A 188 -24.72 27.42 -14.60
C GLY A 188 -24.47 28.81 -14.00
N LEU A 189 -23.81 28.89 -12.84
CA LEU A 189 -23.42 30.17 -12.22
C LEU A 189 -22.16 30.73 -12.87
N VAL A 190 -21.22 29.83 -13.14
CA VAL A 190 -19.95 30.07 -13.81
C VAL A 190 -19.93 29.24 -15.10
N SER A 191 -19.27 29.78 -16.12
CA SER A 191 -19.05 29.10 -17.40
C SER A 191 -17.55 28.91 -17.60
N LEU A 192 -17.17 27.71 -18.02
CA LEU A 192 -15.81 27.37 -18.44
C LEU A 192 -15.79 27.37 -19.97
N VAL A 193 -15.05 28.30 -20.56
CA VAL A 193 -15.05 28.59 -22.00
C VAL A 193 -13.63 28.67 -22.55
N ASP A 194 -13.53 28.87 -23.88
CA ASP A 194 -12.27 29.02 -24.60
C ASP A 194 -11.36 27.79 -24.40
N ASP A 195 -11.87 26.60 -24.75
CA ASP A 195 -11.19 25.29 -24.58
C ASP A 195 -10.73 25.01 -23.13
N ASN A 196 -11.63 25.25 -22.18
CA ASN A 196 -11.39 25.09 -20.75
C ASN A 196 -10.28 25.99 -20.16
N SER A 197 -9.97 27.10 -20.83
CA SER A 197 -8.90 28.00 -20.38
C SER A 197 -9.41 29.23 -19.60
N THR A 198 -10.71 29.54 -19.61
CA THR A 198 -11.22 30.76 -18.95
C THR A 198 -12.54 30.54 -18.23
N PHE A 199 -12.59 30.93 -16.95
CA PHE A 199 -13.82 30.98 -16.16
C PHE A 199 -14.47 32.37 -16.25
N LYS A 200 -15.77 32.42 -16.54
CA LYS A 200 -16.58 33.66 -16.64
C LYS A 200 -17.90 33.49 -15.91
N TRP A 201 -18.44 34.56 -15.32
CA TRP A 201 -19.80 34.58 -14.79
C TRP A 201 -20.82 34.33 -15.90
N ALA A 202 -21.71 33.36 -15.73
CA ALA A 202 -22.72 33.05 -16.74
C ALA A 202 -23.75 34.20 -16.91
N SER A 203 -24.01 34.97 -15.85
CA SER A 203 -25.03 36.03 -15.86
C SER A 203 -24.66 37.28 -16.66
N ASN A 204 -23.37 37.63 -16.74
CA ASN A 204 -22.92 38.88 -17.35
C ASN A 204 -21.64 38.74 -18.20
N GLY A 205 -21.10 37.54 -18.33
CA GLY A 205 -19.89 37.26 -19.11
C GLY A 205 -18.59 37.82 -18.52
N LYS A 206 -18.62 38.43 -17.33
CA LYS A 206 -17.42 39.01 -16.71
C LYS A 206 -16.44 37.90 -16.36
N LYS A 207 -15.19 38.07 -16.78
CA LYS A 207 -14.08 37.14 -16.50
C LYS A 207 -13.81 37.04 -15.00
N ILE A 208 -13.59 35.80 -14.54
CA ILE A 208 -13.19 35.47 -13.16
C ILE A 208 -11.68 35.20 -13.15
N LEU A 209 -11.23 34.16 -13.86
CA LEU A 209 -9.81 33.82 -13.99
C LEU A 209 -9.50 33.21 -15.36
N THR A 210 -8.22 33.22 -15.73
CA THR A 210 -7.68 32.37 -16.81
C THR A 210 -6.85 31.27 -16.19
N VAL A 211 -7.10 30.05 -16.63
CA VAL A 211 -6.40 28.84 -16.21
C VAL A 211 -4.99 28.87 -16.83
N PRO A 212 -3.92 28.70 -16.04
CA PRO A 212 -2.57 28.49 -16.56
C PRO A 212 -2.52 27.27 -17.49
N PHE A 213 -1.71 27.33 -18.55
CA PHE A 213 -1.68 26.31 -19.60
C PHE A 213 -1.39 24.88 -19.09
N ASP A 214 -0.58 24.76 -18.04
CA ASP A 214 -0.17 23.47 -17.47
C ASP A 214 -0.97 23.07 -16.21
N GLU A 215 -2.13 23.69 -15.98
CA GLU A 215 -2.92 23.45 -14.76
C GLU A 215 -4.35 22.99 -15.05
N HIS A 216 -4.82 22.04 -14.24
CA HIS A 216 -6.21 21.58 -14.34
C HIS A 216 -7.18 22.72 -13.94
N PRO A 217 -8.26 22.99 -14.72
CA PRO A 217 -9.11 24.16 -14.52
C PRO A 217 -9.67 24.32 -13.11
N TYR A 218 -10.19 23.23 -12.52
CA TYR A 218 -10.77 23.28 -11.17
C TYR A 218 -9.70 23.43 -10.08
N THR A 219 -8.47 23.01 -10.33
CA THR A 219 -7.33 23.23 -9.42
C THR A 219 -6.90 24.70 -9.44
N ALA A 220 -6.79 25.30 -10.64
CA ALA A 220 -6.52 26.72 -10.79
C ALA A 220 -7.62 27.57 -10.15
N PHE A 221 -8.88 27.17 -10.30
CA PHE A 221 -9.99 27.87 -9.68
C PHE A 221 -9.96 27.74 -8.15
N ALA A 222 -9.72 26.54 -7.60
CA ALA A 222 -9.56 26.35 -6.15
C ALA A 222 -8.46 27.25 -5.57
N LYS A 223 -7.30 27.33 -6.24
CA LYS A 223 -6.22 28.27 -5.87
C LYS A 223 -6.66 29.72 -5.95
N TYR A 224 -7.39 30.10 -7.00
CA TYR A 224 -7.91 31.46 -7.14
C TYR A 224 -8.85 31.82 -5.98
N LEU A 225 -9.72 30.91 -5.54
CA LEU A 225 -10.65 31.15 -4.42
C LEU A 225 -9.95 31.41 -3.08
N LYS A 226 -8.68 31.02 -2.93
CA LYS A 226 -7.85 31.34 -1.75
C LYS A 226 -7.24 32.75 -1.78
N THR A 227 -7.29 33.45 -2.91
CA THR A 227 -6.76 34.82 -3.03
C THR A 227 -7.76 35.86 -2.51
N ASP A 228 -7.28 37.06 -2.17
CA ASP A 228 -8.14 38.15 -1.68
C ASP A 228 -9.31 38.47 -2.64
N GLU A 229 -9.05 38.48 -3.95
CA GLU A 229 -10.08 38.69 -4.97
C GLU A 229 -11.03 37.48 -5.10
N GLY A 230 -10.51 36.27 -4.94
CA GLY A 230 -11.27 35.04 -5.06
C GLY A 230 -12.19 34.74 -3.87
N VAL A 231 -11.88 35.26 -2.67
CA VAL A 231 -12.74 35.08 -1.49
C VAL A 231 -14.13 35.70 -1.71
N ASP A 232 -14.21 36.85 -2.38
CA ASP A 232 -15.49 37.48 -2.70
C ASP A 232 -16.28 36.68 -3.74
N VAL A 233 -15.58 36.10 -4.72
CA VAL A 233 -16.17 35.18 -5.70
C VAL A 233 -16.69 33.92 -5.00
N MET A 234 -15.91 33.35 -4.07
CA MET A 234 -16.31 32.19 -3.28
C MET A 234 -17.61 32.47 -2.52
N LYS A 235 -17.67 33.57 -1.75
CA LYS A 235 -18.87 33.96 -1.00
C LYS A 235 -20.08 34.14 -1.91
N ALA A 236 -19.90 34.75 -3.08
CA ALA A 236 -20.97 34.95 -4.04
C ALA A 236 -21.50 33.63 -4.63
N ILE A 237 -20.61 32.67 -4.92
CA ILE A 237 -20.97 31.33 -5.40
C ILE A 237 -21.70 30.55 -4.30
N THR A 238 -21.13 30.47 -3.09
CA THR A 238 -21.73 29.74 -1.96
C THR A 238 -23.14 30.25 -1.67
N LYS A 239 -23.35 31.57 -1.68
CA LYS A 239 -24.67 32.19 -1.46
C LYS A 239 -25.71 31.82 -2.53
N LYS A 240 -25.28 31.58 -3.78
CA LYS A 240 -26.18 31.21 -4.88
C LYS A 240 -26.45 29.70 -4.96
N LEU A 241 -25.59 28.88 -4.33
CA LEU A 241 -25.73 27.43 -4.24
C LEU A 241 -26.49 26.97 -2.98
N SER A 242 -26.61 27.86 -1.97
CA SER A 242 -27.44 27.64 -0.78
C SER A 242 -28.92 27.83 -1.12
#